data_AF-A0A6G0F827-F1
#
_entry.id   AF-A0A6G0F827-F1
#
_cell.length_a   1.000
_cell.length_b   1.000
_cell.length_c   1.000
_cell.angle_alpha   90.00
_cell.angle_beta   90.00
_cell.angle_gamma   90.00
#
_symmetry.space_group_name_H-M   'P 1'
#
loop_
_entity.id
_entity.type
_entity.pdbx_description
1 polymer ?
#
loop_
_entity_poly.entity_id
_entity_poly.type
_entity_poly.pdbx_seq_one_letter_code
_entity_poly.pdbx_strand_id
1 'polypeptide(L)'
;MSVVMLEGIAVGTAPLSAPLSRRDDATVVPAPCQSCGVRVLHFGWVNLDGVGVLYHDDVDGSEPCPVAVPFDWATGKRLALVDGGLA
;
A
#
# COMPACT_ATOMS: atom_id res chain seq x y z
N MET A 1 40.82 15.63 -48.63
CA MET A 1 41.12 15.12 -47.28
C MET A 1 40.00 15.58 -46.38
N SER A 2 39.11 14.65 -46.00
CA SER A 2 37.93 14.90 -45.17
C SER A 2 38.30 14.90 -43.70
N VAL A 3 37.73 15.82 -42.93
CA VAL A 3 37.73 15.75 -41.46
C VAL A 3 36.26 15.65 -41.05
N VAL A 4 35.91 14.53 -40.42
CA VAL A 4 34.64 14.29 -39.72
C VAL A 4 34.90 14.47 -38.24
N MET A 5 34.12 15.33 -37.57
CA MET A 5 33.92 15.32 -36.12
C MET A 5 32.46 15.76 -35.88
N LEU A 6 31.66 14.81 -35.39
CA LEU A 6 30.26 14.93 -35.05
C LEU A 6 30.04 15.93 -33.92
N GLU A 7 29.04 16.79 -34.08
CA GLU A 7 28.48 17.63 -33.03
C GLU A 7 27.94 16.77 -31.88
N GLY A 8 28.20 17.23 -30.65
CA GLY A 8 27.97 16.48 -29.42
C GLY A 8 26.52 16.07 -29.22
N ILE A 9 26.28 14.78 -29.07
CA ILE A 9 25.02 14.23 -28.59
C ILE A 9 25.01 14.37 -27.07
N ALA A 10 24.31 15.38 -26.56
CA ALA A 10 23.89 15.39 -25.17
C ALA A 10 22.86 14.26 -24.98
N VAL A 11 23.30 13.12 -24.44
CA VAL A 11 22.38 12.05 -23.98
C VAL A 11 21.69 12.56 -22.72
N GLY A 12 20.59 13.29 -22.89
CA GLY A 12 19.66 13.55 -21.81
C GLY A 12 19.09 12.23 -21.31
N THR A 13 19.28 11.89 -20.04
CA THR A 13 18.55 10.82 -19.38
C THR A 13 17.09 11.23 -19.27
N ALA A 14 16.30 11.03 -20.33
CA ALA A 14 14.86 11.13 -20.22
C ALA A 14 14.41 10.15 -19.10
N PRO A 15 13.65 10.61 -18.09
CA PRO A 15 13.14 9.70 -17.09
C PRO A 15 12.33 8.62 -17.80
N LEU A 16 12.62 7.35 -17.49
CA LEU A 16 11.81 6.25 -17.95
C LEU A 16 10.39 6.49 -17.43
N SER A 17 9.44 6.73 -18.33
CA SER A 17 8.02 6.71 -17.97
C SER A 17 7.72 5.29 -17.52
N ALA A 18 7.64 5.07 -16.20
CA ALA A 18 7.17 3.80 -15.67
C ALA A 18 5.80 3.51 -16.33
N PRO A 19 5.56 2.26 -16.78
CA PRO A 19 4.27 1.92 -17.36
C PRO A 19 3.18 2.29 -16.35
N LEU A 20 2.11 2.92 -16.85
CA LEU A 20 0.95 3.23 -16.03
C LEU A 20 0.48 1.93 -15.37
N SER A 21 0.30 1.95 -14.05
CA SER A 21 -0.30 0.83 -13.34
C SER A 21 -1.71 0.62 -13.89
N ARG A 22 -1.89 -0.41 -14.73
CA ARG A 22 -3.21 -0.83 -15.20
C ARG A 22 -3.77 -1.83 -14.20
N ARG A 23 -4.98 -1.60 -13.73
CA ARG A 23 -5.71 -2.53 -12.84
C ARG A 23 -6.91 -3.17 -13.51
N ASP A 24 -7.29 -2.70 -14.71
CA ASP A 24 -8.53 -3.06 -15.38
C ASP A 24 -8.63 -4.54 -15.78
N ASP A 25 -7.50 -5.24 -15.92
CA ASP A 25 -7.41 -6.67 -16.18
C ASP A 25 -6.74 -7.45 -15.03
N ALA A 26 -6.47 -6.78 -13.90
CA ALA A 26 -5.88 -7.44 -12.75
C ALA A 26 -6.91 -8.37 -12.11
N THR A 27 -6.53 -9.63 -11.92
CA THR A 27 -7.35 -10.57 -11.15
C THR A 27 -6.99 -10.45 -9.67
N VAL A 28 -7.99 -10.20 -8.82
CA VAL A 28 -7.82 -10.23 -7.36
C VAL A 28 -7.69 -11.69 -6.92
N VAL A 29 -6.57 -12.02 -6.28
CA VAL A 29 -6.34 -13.34 -5.71
C VAL A 29 -6.45 -13.25 -4.19
N PRO A 30 -7.40 -13.95 -3.54
CA PRO A 30 -7.55 -13.89 -2.10
C PRO A 30 -6.27 -14.36 -1.39
N ALA A 31 -5.81 -13.56 -0.43
CA ALA A 31 -4.60 -13.81 0.32
C ALA A 31 -4.90 -13.84 1.84
N PRO A 32 -4.15 -14.63 2.63
CA PRO A 32 -4.31 -14.62 4.08
C PRO A 32 -3.88 -13.25 4.64
N CYS A 33 -4.71 -12.67 5.48
CA CYS A 33 -4.39 -11.47 6.25
C CYS A 33 -3.15 -11.73 7.11
N GLN A 34 -2.21 -10.78 7.10
CA GLN A 34 -0.95 -10.90 7.84
C GLN A 34 -1.12 -10.98 9.37
N SER A 35 -2.25 -10.53 9.92
CA SER A 35 -2.49 -10.50 11.37
C SER A 35 -3.31 -11.69 11.87
N CYS A 36 -4.48 -11.94 11.26
CA CYS A 36 -5.40 -12.99 11.71
C CYS A 36 -5.41 -14.25 10.84
N GLY A 37 -4.75 -14.24 9.67
CA GLY A 37 -4.66 -15.38 8.76
C GLY A 37 -5.90 -15.68 7.92
N VAL A 38 -7.02 -14.99 8.15
CA VAL A 38 -8.24 -15.17 7.34
C VAL A 38 -7.98 -14.77 5.88
N ARG A 39 -8.50 -15.53 4.92
CA ARG A 39 -8.37 -15.20 3.50
C ARG A 39 -9.34 -14.10 3.13
N VAL A 40 -8.82 -12.99 2.62
CA VAL A 40 -9.57 -11.80 2.22
C VAL A 40 -9.21 -11.39 0.81
N LEU A 41 -10.08 -10.64 0.13
CA LEU A 41 -9.78 -10.10 -1.20
C LEU A 41 -8.67 -9.04 -1.14
N HIS A 42 -8.73 -8.16 -0.13
CA HIS A 42 -7.71 -7.18 0.14
C HIS A 42 -7.60 -6.92 1.65
N PHE A 43 -6.43 -6.45 2.09
CA PHE A 43 -6.28 -5.88 3.41
C PHE A 43 -5.32 -4.70 3.36
N GLY A 44 -5.55 -3.71 4.21
CA GLY A 44 -4.76 -2.49 4.22
C GLY A 44 -4.83 -1.78 5.57
N TRP A 45 -3.74 -1.13 5.94
CA TRP A 45 -3.74 -0.23 7.10
C TRP A 45 -4.35 1.11 6.69
N VAL A 46 -5.40 1.52 7.41
CA VAL A 46 -6.12 2.77 7.21
C VAL A 46 -5.85 3.68 8.40
N ASN A 47 -5.63 4.97 8.12
CA ASN A 47 -5.54 6.00 9.16
C ASN A 47 -6.96 6.51 9.47
N LEU A 48 -7.44 6.23 10.66
CA LEU A 48 -8.69 6.75 11.20
C LEU A 48 -8.36 7.70 12.35
N ASP A 49 -8.48 9.00 12.10
CA ASP A 49 -8.26 10.06 13.10
C ASP A 49 -6.94 9.96 13.86
N GLY A 50 -5.86 9.59 13.16
CA GLY A 50 -4.52 9.42 13.74
C GLY A 50 -4.22 8.01 14.25
N VAL A 51 -5.16 7.07 14.13
CA VAL A 51 -5.00 5.68 14.53
C VAL A 51 -4.90 4.77 13.30
N GLY A 52 -3.83 3.99 13.22
CA GLY A 52 -3.67 2.92 12.25
C GLY A 52 -4.47 1.69 12.63
N VAL A 53 -5.47 1.36 11.80
CA VAL A 53 -6.32 0.19 11.93
C VAL A 53 -6.20 -0.67 10.67
N LEU A 54 -6.01 -1.97 10.83
CA LEU A 54 -5.97 -2.90 9.69
C LEU A 54 -7.40 -3.23 9.28
N TYR A 55 -7.76 -2.97 8.04
CA TYR A 55 -9.06 -3.34 7.45
C TYR A 55 -8.91 -4.55 6.54
N HIS A 56 -9.95 -5.38 6.54
CA HIS A 56 -10.24 -6.39 5.54
C HIS A 56 -11.24 -5.81 4.55
N ASP A 57 -11.00 -6.02 3.27
CA ASP A 57 -12.02 -5.84 2.24
C ASP A 57 -12.41 -7.21 1.70
N ASP A 58 -13.70 -7.50 1.78
CA ASP A 58 -14.34 -8.70 1.24
C ASP A 58 -15.51 -8.32 0.32
N VAL A 59 -16.17 -9.33 -0.25
CA VAL A 59 -17.30 -9.13 -1.18
C VAL A 59 -18.48 -8.39 -0.54
N ASP A 60 -18.64 -8.52 0.78
CA ASP A 60 -19.75 -7.93 1.54
C ASP A 60 -19.44 -6.52 2.07
N GLY A 61 -18.19 -6.06 1.93
CA GLY A 61 -17.76 -4.74 2.38
C GLY A 61 -16.40 -4.74 3.08
N SER A 62 -16.12 -3.64 3.76
CA SER A 62 -14.87 -3.40 4.47
C SER A 62 -15.10 -3.41 5.98
N GLU A 63 -14.31 -4.19 6.71
CA GLU A 63 -14.41 -4.30 8.18
C GLU A 63 -13.03 -4.33 8.86
N PRO A 64 -12.89 -3.84 10.11
CA PRO A 64 -11.63 -3.89 10.81
C PRO A 64 -11.23 -5.32 11.18
N CYS A 65 -9.95 -5.64 11.04
CA CYS A 65 -9.39 -6.91 11.48
C CYS A 65 -9.49 -7.05 13.00
N PRO A 66 -10.14 -8.10 13.53
CA PRO A 66 -10.41 -8.23 14.96
C PRO A 66 -9.17 -8.55 15.81
N VAL A 67 -8.06 -8.97 15.18
CA VAL A 67 -6.82 -9.39 15.86
C VAL A 67 -5.70 -8.36 15.73
N ALA A 68 -5.76 -7.49 14.72
CA ALA A 68 -4.72 -6.51 14.50
C ALA A 68 -4.73 -5.45 15.60
N VAL A 69 -3.58 -5.26 16.24
CA VAL A 69 -3.43 -4.25 17.29
C VAL A 69 -3.35 -2.86 16.64
N PRO A 70 -4.23 -1.91 17.00
CA PRO A 70 -4.15 -0.55 16.47
C PRO A 70 -2.88 0.15 16.96
N PHE A 71 -2.45 1.17 16.23
CA PHE A 71 -1.27 1.94 16.58
C PHE A 71 -1.47 3.43 16.31
N ASP A 72 -0.71 4.28 16.99
CA ASP A 72 -0.65 5.71 16.69
C ASP A 72 0.05 5.92 15.34
N TRP A 73 -0.66 6.47 14.36
CA TRP A 73 -0.20 6.56 12.97
C TRP A 73 1.07 7.39 12.81
N ALA A 74 1.24 8.42 13.65
CA ALA A 74 2.37 9.32 13.56
C ALA A 74 3.65 8.71 14.13
N THR A 75 3.53 7.93 15.21
CA THR A 75 4.68 7.41 15.99
C THR A 75 4.93 5.92 15.77
N GLY A 76 3.98 5.19 15.19
CA GLY A 76 4.02 3.73 15.07
C GLY A 76 3.82 2.98 16.39
N LYS A 77 3.54 3.69 17.49
CA LYS A 77 3.40 3.09 18.82
C LYS A 77 2.09 2.30 18.88
N ARG A 78 2.16 1.02 19.27
CA ARG A 78 0.96 0.20 19.53
C ARG A 78 0.11 0.85 20.61
N LEU A 79 -1.19 0.96 20.35
CA LEU A 79 -2.17 1.39 21.31
C LEU A 79 -2.67 0.17 22.08
N ALA A 80 -2.86 0.33 23.38
CA ALA A 80 -3.52 -0.71 24.16
C ALA A 80 -4.99 -0.75 23.72
N LEU A 81 -5.46 -1.93 23.31
CA LEU A 81 -6.90 -2.19 23.27
C LEU A 81 -7.38 -2.19 24.72
N VAL A 82 -7.86 -1.05 25.20
CA VAL A 82 -8.64 -0.98 26.42
C VAL A 82 -10.06 -1.35 26.02
N ASP A 83 -10.67 -2.32 26.71
CA ASP A 83 -12.04 -2.76 26.46
C ASP A 83 -12.97 -1.53 26.32
N GLY A 84 -13.41 -1.25 25.09
CA GLY A 84 -14.40 -0.23 24.78
C GLY A 84 -13.91 1.18 24.41
N GLY A 85 -12.60 1.44 24.26
CA GLY A 85 -12.16 2.75 23.77
C GLY A 85 -10.65 2.95 23.73
N LEU A 86 -10.18 3.64 22.68
CA LEU A 86 -8.80 4.10 22.52
C LEU A 86 -8.42 4.99 23.71
N ALA A 87 -7.32 4.67 24.40
CA ALA A 87 -6.72 5.47 25.46
C ALA A 87 -5.45 6.18 24.98
#